data_AF-A0A7I8EN34-F1
#
_entry.id   AF-A0A7I8EN34-F1
#
_cell.length_a   1.000
_cell.length_b   1.000
_cell.length_c   1.000
_cell.angle_alpha   90.00
_cell.angle_beta   90.00
_cell.angle_gamma   90.00
#
_symmetry.space_group_name_H-M   'P 1'
#
loop_
_entity.id
_entity.type
_entity.pdbx_description
1 polymer ?
#
loop_
_entity_poly.entity_id
_entity_poly.type
_entity_poly.pdbx_seq_one_letter_code
_entity_poly.pdbx_strand_id
1 'polypeptide(L)' 'MQPMRFEIGDRLRLRKQHPCGSFDWEVVRLGADIGLRCEKCGRRILLPRIEVERRIKQVLPRLAKMEIDPFSEDE' A
#
# COMPACT_ATOMS: atom_id res chain seq x y z
N MET A 1 7.02 -19.80 8.21
CA MET A 1 6.33 -18.49 8.10
C MET A 1 6.06 -18.27 6.62
N GLN A 2 4.80 -18.27 6.17
CA GLN A 2 4.50 -18.08 4.75
C GLN A 2 4.82 -16.62 4.37
N PRO A 3 5.46 -16.36 3.21
CA PRO A 3 5.76 -15.01 2.78
C PRO A 3 4.44 -14.27 2.49
N MET A 4 4.20 -13.14 3.16
CA MET A 4 3.06 -12.30 2.83
C MET A 4 3.21 -11.83 1.38
N ARG A 5 2.20 -12.03 0.54
CA ARG A 5 2.18 -11.50 -0.82
C ARG A 5 1.68 -10.05 -0.77
N PHE A 6 2.40 -9.17 -1.44
CA PHE A 6 2.02 -7.77 -1.61
C PHE A 6 1.75 -7.54 -3.09
N GLU A 7 0.76 -6.70 -3.37
CA GLU A 7 0.43 -6.22 -4.70
C GLU A 7 0.59 -4.70 -4.77
N ILE A 8 0.82 -4.17 -5.97
CA ILE A 8 0.83 -2.72 -6.18
C ILE A 8 -0.59 -2.20 -5.95
N GLY A 9 -0.71 -1.12 -5.18
CA GLY A 9 -1.98 -0.55 -4.74
C GLY A 9 -2.51 -1.15 -3.43
N ASP A 10 -1.81 -2.11 -2.82
CA ASP A 10 -2.16 -2.55 -1.47
C ASP A 10 -1.95 -1.45 -0.45
N ARG A 11 -2.85 -1.40 0.53
CA ARG A 11 -2.81 -0.45 1.63
C ARG A 11 -2.31 -1.15 2.87
N LEU A 12 -1.27 -0.60 3.48
CA LEU A 12 -0.58 -1.16 4.64
C LEU A 12 -0.63 -0.16 5.78
N ARG A 13 -1.02 -0.64 6.96
CA ARG A 13 -0.86 0.10 8.21
C ARG A 13 0.39 -0.40 8.92
N LEU A 14 1.39 0.47 9.04
CA LEU A 14 2.63 0.16 9.75
C LEU A 14 2.48 0.42 11.26
N ARG A 15 3.31 -0.26 12.06
CA ARG A 15 3.42 -0.08 13.51
C ARG A 15 4.09 1.25 13.87
N LYS A 16 5.05 1.69 13.05
CA LYS A 16 5.76 2.97 13.22
C LYS A 16 4.98 4.08 12.51
N GLN A 17 4.84 5.20 13.21
CA GLN A 17 4.24 6.41 12.63
C GLN A 17 5.20 7.04 11.62
N HIS A 18 4.65 7.53 10.51
CA HIS A 18 5.38 8.41 9.61
C HIS A 18 5.55 9.79 10.27
N PRO A 19 6.65 10.54 10.03
CA PRO A 19 6.83 11.91 10.56
C PRO A 19 5.66 12.88 10.28
N CYS A 20 4.80 12.63 9.29
CA CYS A 20 3.59 13.44 9.06
C CYS A 20 2.38 13.09 9.97
N GLY A 21 2.52 12.07 10.82
CA GLY A 21 1.48 11.58 11.73
C GLY A 21 0.61 10.43 11.19
N SER A 22 0.76 10.04 9.92
CA SER A 22 0.01 8.89 9.35
C SER A 22 0.69 7.55 9.66
N PHE A 23 -0.12 6.49 9.72
CA PHE A 23 0.34 5.10 9.77
C PHE A 23 0.07 4.33 8.47
N ASP A 24 -0.63 4.97 7.54
CA ASP A 24 -1.19 4.33 6.35
C ASP A 24 -0.31 4.62 5.13
N TRP A 25 0.00 3.54 4.42
CA TRP A 25 0.93 3.50 3.31
C TRP A 25 0.34 2.70 2.15
N GLU A 26 0.58 3.15 0.94
CA GLU A 26 0.25 2.45 -0.29
C GLU A 26 1.51 1.80 -0.87
N VAL A 27 1.41 0.53 -1.29
CA VAL A 27 2.48 -0.16 -2.00
C VAL A 27 2.55 0.35 -3.43
N VAL A 28 3.63 1.03 -3.78
CA VAL A 28 3.83 1.63 -5.11
C VAL A 28 4.88 0.91 -5.95
N ARG A 29 5.67 0.02 -5.34
CA ARG A 29 6.68 -0.80 -6.04
C ARG A 29 6.87 -2.13 -5.33
N LEU A 30 7.00 -3.19 -6.12
CA LEU A 30 7.38 -4.54 -5.68
C LEU A 30 8.79 -4.89 -6.19
N GLY A 31 9.57 -5.58 -5.37
CA GLY A 31 10.93 -5.98 -5.68
C GLY A 31 11.65 -6.52 -4.44
N ALA A 32 12.99 -6.47 -4.44
CA ALA A 32 13.80 -6.73 -3.26
C ALA A 32 13.48 -5.71 -2.14
N ASP A 33 13.36 -4.43 -2.54
CA ASP A 33 12.80 -3.36 -1.73
C ASP A 33 11.36 -3.08 -2.14
N ILE A 34 10.52 -2.85 -1.14
CA ILE A 34 9.13 -2.45 -1.32
C ILE A 34 9.07 -0.93 -1.25
N GLY A 35 8.49 -0.33 -2.29
CA GLY A 35 8.21 1.11 -2.31
C GLY A 35 6.89 1.38 -1.61
N LEU A 36 6.92 2.25 -0.61
CA LEU A 36 5.74 2.68 0.14
C LEU A 36 5.53 4.18 -0.05
N ARG A 37 4.29 4.57 -0.30
CA ARG A 37 3.84 5.97 -0.38
C ARG A 37 2.93 6.27 0.79
N CYS A 38 3.22 7.31 1.56
CA CYS A 38 2.33 7.73 2.63
C CYS A 38 1.02 8.28 2.05
N GLU A 39 -0.12 7.77 2.49
CA GLU A 39 -1.44 8.19 1.97
C GLU A 39 -1.80 9.63 2.36
N LYS A 40 -1.26 10.14 3.47
CA LYS A 40 -1.55 11.49 3.97
C LYS A 40 -0.74 12.58 3.26
N CYS A 41 0.56 12.36 3.06
CA CYS A 41 1.47 13.42 2.57
C CYS A 41 2.18 13.06 1.25
N GLY A 42 1.90 11.89 0.68
CA GLY A 42 2.45 11.46 -0.62
C GLY A 42 3.94 11.11 -0.64
N ARG A 43 4.65 11.24 0.49
CA ARG A 43 6.09 10.98 0.55
C ARG A 43 6.38 9.49 0.37
N ARG A 44 7.42 9.19 -0.41
CA ARG A 44 7.79 7.82 -0.78
C ARG A 44 9.04 7.39 -0.03
N ILE A 45 9.06 6.14 0.39
CA ILE A 45 10.23 5.47 0.99
C ILE A 45 10.43 4.10 0.34
N LEU A 46 11.66 3.62 0.36
CA LEU A 46 12.01 2.26 0.00
C LEU A 46 12.43 1.54 1.28
N LEU A 47 11.85 0.39 1.55
CA LEU A 47 12.23 -0.46 2.67
C LEU A 47 12.47 -1.90 2.18
N PRO A 48 13.46 -2.61 2.73
CA PRO A 48 13.63 -4.02 2.48
C PRO A 48 12.35 -4.79 2.80
N ARG A 49 12.00 -5.79 1.98
CA ARG A 49 10.78 -6.58 2.18
C ARG A 49 10.63 -7.11 3.61
N ILE A 50 11.70 -7.68 4.17
CA ILE A 50 11.70 -8.26 5.52
C ILE A 50 11.40 -7.21 6.59
N GLU A 51 11.81 -5.96 6.36
CA GLU A 51 11.53 -4.86 7.27
C GLU A 51 10.07 -4.42 7.18
N VAL A 52 9.50 -4.37 5.98
CA VAL A 52 8.07 -4.10 5.78
C VAL A 52 7.23 -5.17 6.49
N GLU A 53 7.52 -6.44 6.27
CA GLU A 53 6.81 -7.56 6.91
C GLU A 53 6.84 -7.48 8.45
N ARG A 54 7.98 -7.08 9.05
CA ARG A 54 8.09 -6.90 10.51
C ARG A 54 7.37 -5.65 11.02
N ARG A 55 7.32 -4.59 10.21
CA ARG A 55 6.72 -3.30 10.59
C ARG A 55 5.22 -3.26 10.33
N ILE A 56 4.64 -4.18 9.55
CA ILE A 56 3.20 -4.21 9.33
C ILE A 56 2.47 -4.48 10.65
N LYS A 57 1.44 -3.67 10.90
CA LYS A 57 0.43 -3.90 11.92
C LYS A 57 -0.79 -4.59 11.32
N GLN A 58 -1.22 -4.14 10.15
CA GLN A 58 -2.42 -4.63 9.46
C GLN A 58 -2.32 -4.35 7.96
N VAL A 59 -2.85 -5.25 7.13
CA VAL A 59 -3.13 -5.01 5.71
C VAL A 59 -4.56 -4.48 5.61
N LEU A 60 -4.73 -3.30 4.98
CA LEU A 60 -6.01 -2.63 4.80
C LEU A 60 -6.64 -3.06 3.46
N PRO A 61 -7.97 -3.05 3.35
CA PRO A 61 -8.64 -3.33 2.09
C PRO A 61 -8.25 -2.31 1.02
N ARG A 62 -8.03 -2.79 -0.21
CA ARG A 62 -7.86 -1.94 -1.38
C ARG A 62 -9.13 -1.12 -1.57
N LEU A 63 -8.98 0.14 -1.98
CA LEU A 63 -10.13 0.91 -2.43
C LEU A 63 -10.68 0.18 -3.66
N ALA A 64 -11.94 -0.28 -3.58
CA ALA A 64 -12.60 -0.87 -4.73
C ALA A 64 -12.50 0.14 -5.87
N LYS A 65 -11.81 -0.25 -6.94
CA LYS A 65 -11.82 0.53 -8.18
C LYS A 65 -13.27 0.47 -8.63
N MET A 66 -13.98 1.58 -8.46
CA MET A 66 -15.27 1.77 -9.09
C MET A 66 -14.93 1.92 -10.57
N GLU A 67 -14.95 0.81 -11.29
CA GLU A 67 -14.86 0.78 -12.74
C GLU A 67 -16.12 1.47 -13.24
N ILE A 68 -16.08 2.80 -13.37
CA ILE A 68 -17.03 3.52 -14.19
C ILE A 68 -16.62 3.15 -15.61
N ASP A 69 -17.23 2.11 -16.15
CA ASP A 69 -17.17 1.81 -17.57
C ASP A 69 -17.85 2.97 -18.30
N PRO A 70 -17.12 3.84 -19.02
CA PRO A 70 -17.73 4.95 -19.75
C PRO A 70 -18.54 4.47 -20.97
N PHE A 71 -18.56 3.16 -21.23
CA PHE A 71 -19.14 2.53 -22.42
C PHE A 71 -20.36 1.64 -22.11
N SER A 72 -21.05 1.86 -21.00
CA SER A 72 -22.44 1.41 -20.86
C SER A 72 -23.34 2.28 -21.75
N GLU A 73 -23.26 2.08 -23.06
CA GLU A 73 -24.28 2.52 -24.02
C GLU A 73 -25.53 1.65 -23.77
N ASP A 74 -26.45 2.16 -22.95
CA ASP A 74 -27.87 1.84 -23.09
C ASP A 74 -28.30 2.29 -24.50
N GLU A 75 -28.80 1.34 -25.29
CA GLU A 75 -29.41 1.42 -26.64
C GLU A 75 -29.60 2.79 -27.33
#